data_AF-A0A7X7SUF8-F1
#
_entry.id   AF-A0A7X7SUF8-F1
#
_cell.length_a   1.000
_cell.length_b   1.000
_cell.length_c   1.000
_cell.angle_alpha   90.00
_cell.angle_beta   90.00
_cell.angle_gamma   90.00
#
_symmetry.space_group_name_H-M   'P 1'
#
loop_
_entity.id
_entity.type
_entity.pdbx_description
1 polymer ?
#
loop_
_entity_poly.entity_id
_entity_poly.type
_entity_poly.pdbx_seq_one_letter_code
_entity_poly.pdbx_strand_id
1 'polypeptide(L)' 'TYVIKKSIYRYISFFMYDYPVTLTLKNFKYELNEYLLKNQDTLCISNELIGDSGTVSFSNGSLLIVESKD' A
#
# COMPACT_ATOMS: atom_id res chain seq x y z
N THR A 1 1.97 3.78 11.59
CA THR A 1 0.79 4.02 10.75
C THR A 1 0.97 5.32 9.99
N TYR A 2 0.71 5.31 8.69
CA TYR A 2 0.86 6.43 7.75
C TYR A 2 -0.46 6.68 7.01
N VAL A 3 -0.76 7.93 6.67
CA VAL A 3 -2.01 8.31 5.99
C VAL A 3 -1.67 8.83 4.60
N ILE A 4 -2.27 8.22 3.57
CA ILE A 4 -2.19 8.68 2.19
C ILE A 4 -3.47 9.43 1.86
N LYS A 5 -3.34 10.67 1.40
CA LYS A 5 -4.47 11.47 0.89
C LYS A 5 -4.61 11.27 -0.60
N LYS A 6 -5.85 11.33 -1.09
CA LYS A 6 -6.13 11.28 -2.52
C LYS A 6 -5.40 12.40 -3.24
N SER A 7 -4.62 12.02 -4.25
CA SER A 7 -3.80 12.91 -5.05
C SER A 7 -4.23 12.85 -6.52
N ILE A 8 -3.50 13.54 -7.39
CA ILE A 8 -3.68 13.41 -8.86
C ILE A 8 -3.23 12.04 -9.39
N TYR A 9 -2.49 11.28 -8.58
CA TYR A 9 -2.00 9.95 -8.90
C TYR A 9 -3.07 8.93 -8.51
N ARG A 10 -3.63 8.25 -9.51
CA ARG A 10 -4.76 7.35 -9.33
C ARG A 10 -4.35 6.07 -8.61
N TYR A 11 -3.16 5.56 -8.95
CA TYR A 11 -2.71 4.25 -8.52
C TYR A 11 -1.63 4.38 -7.46
N ILE A 12 -1.70 3.50 -6.47
CA ILE A 12 -0.76 3.41 -5.36
C ILE A 12 -0.27 1.97 -5.31
N SER A 13 1.05 1.80 -5.44
CA SER A 13 1.71 0.49 -5.39
C SER A 13 2.60 0.39 -4.17
N PHE A 14 2.57 -0.76 -3.50
CA PHE A 14 3.33 -1.03 -2.28
C PHE A 14 4.33 -2.17 -2.53
N PHE A 15 5.59 -1.92 -2.17
CA PHE A 15 6.68 -2.88 -2.31
C PHE A 15 7.46 -2.99 -1.01
N MET A 16 7.82 -4.21 -0.62
CA MET A 16 8.85 -4.39 0.41
C MET A 16 10.22 -4.02 -0.16
N TYR A 17 11.05 -3.33 0.62
CA TYR A 17 12.40 -2.95 0.19
C TYR A 17 13.45 -4.02 0.55
N ASP A 18 13.57 -4.38 1.83
CA ASP A 18 14.59 -5.33 2.32
C ASP A 18 14.01 -6.67 2.78
N TYR A 19 13.08 -6.61 3.75
CA TYR A 19 12.53 -7.78 4.43
C TYR A 19 11.01 -7.83 4.30
N PRO A 20 10.38 -9.02 4.39
CA PRO A 20 8.93 -9.14 4.38
C PRO A 20 8.30 -8.24 5.43
N VAL A 21 7.20 -7.58 5.05
CA VAL A 21 6.48 -6.65 5.91
C VAL A 21 5.04 -7.14 6.09
N THR A 22 4.52 -7.04 7.31
CA THR A 22 3.10 -7.34 7.56
C THR A 22 2.30 -6.08 7.33
N LEU A 23 1.55 -6.00 6.23
CA LEU A 23 0.87 -4.82 5.72
C LEU A 23 -0.64 -4.84 6.01
N THR A 24 -1.18 -3.71 6.41
CA THR A 24 -2.62 -3.46 6.54
C THR A 24 -2.97 -2.18 5.80
N LEU A 25 -3.98 -2.25 4.94
CA LEU A 25 -4.49 -1.17 4.10
C LEU A 25 -5.97 -0.96 4.41
N LYS A 26 -6.34 0.27 4.81
CA LYS A 26 -7.74 0.66 5.05
C LYS A 26 -8.16 1.81 4.16
N ASN A 27 -9.40 1.78 3.67
CA ASN A 27 -9.95 2.68 2.64
C ASN A 27 -9.19 2.61 1.31
N PHE A 28 -8.73 1.41 0.95
CA PHE A 28 -8.20 1.10 -0.39
C PHE A 28 -9.15 0.14 -1.09
N LYS A 29 -9.19 0.16 -2.42
CA LYS A 29 -10.02 -0.72 -3.25
C LYS A 29 -9.75 -2.19 -2.95
N TYR A 30 -8.48 -2.52 -2.72
CA TYR A 30 -8.06 -3.80 -2.18
C TYR A 30 -7.55 -3.59 -0.75
N GLU A 31 -8.45 -3.74 0.22
CA GLU A 31 -8.07 -3.70 1.63
C GLU A 31 -7.24 -4.93 2.02
N LEU A 32 -6.32 -4.74 2.94
CA LEU A 32 -5.48 -5.80 3.49
C LEU A 32 -5.52 -5.72 5.00
N ASN A 33 -5.55 -6.86 5.67
CA ASN A 33 -5.47 -6.96 7.11
C ASN A 33 -4.35 -7.95 7.49
N GLU A 34 -3.30 -7.44 8.12
CA GLU A 34 -2.12 -8.21 8.56
C GLU A 34 -1.54 -9.13 7.47
N TYR A 35 -1.51 -8.64 6.23
CA TYR A 35 -1.05 -9.39 5.07
C TYR A 35 0.48 -9.42 5.00
N LEU A 36 1.08 -10.61 4.93
CA LEU A 36 2.53 -10.74 4.78
C LEU A 36 2.97 -10.48 3.34
N LEU A 37 3.44 -9.27 3.07
CA LEU A 37 3.98 -8.88 1.77
C LEU A 37 5.38 -9.47 1.56
N LYS A 38 5.53 -10.28 0.50
CA LYS A 38 6.80 -10.90 0.10
C LYS A 38 7.28 -10.38 -1.25
N ASN A 39 8.53 -10.70 -1.59
CA ASN A 39 9.08 -10.34 -2.90
C ASN A 39 8.23 -10.97 -4.01
N GLN A 40 7.83 -10.15 -4.99
CA GLN A 40 7.01 -10.49 -6.17
C GLN A 40 5.48 -10.61 -5.95
N ASP A 41 4.92 -10.08 -4.86
CA ASP A 41 3.46 -10.04 -4.69
C ASP A 41 2.79 -8.95 -5.55
N THR A 42 2.00 -9.37 -6.53
CA THR A 42 1.28 -8.48 -7.44
C THR A 42 0.02 -7.85 -6.83
N LEU A 43 -0.49 -8.41 -5.73
CA LEU A 43 -1.71 -7.95 -5.05
C LEU A 43 -1.59 -6.52 -4.50
N CYS A 44 -0.36 -6.05 -4.28
CA CYS A 44 -0.07 -4.72 -3.74
C CYS A 44 0.25 -3.67 -4.83
N ILE A 45 0.11 -4.03 -6.11
CA ILE A 45 0.40 -3.15 -7.25
C ILE A 45 -0.89 -2.54 -7.78
N SER A 46 -0.86 -1.25 -8.11
CA SER A 46 -1.97 -0.50 -8.70
C SER A 46 -3.27 -0.52 -7.89
N ASN A 47 -3.16 -0.36 -6.58
CA ASN A 47 -4.31 -0.16 -5.69
C ASN A 47 -4.85 1.27 -5.82
N GLU A 48 -6.09 1.52 -5.39
CA GLU A 48 -6.75 2.83 -5.51
C GLU A 48 -7.38 3.22 -4.17
N LEU A 49 -7.40 4.52 -3.84
CA LEU A 49 -8.16 5.02 -2.69
C LEU A 49 -9.66 5.08 -3.05
N ILE A 50 -10.51 4.53 -2.18
CA ILE A 50 -11.98 4.60 -2.35
C ILE A 50 -12.57 5.92 -1.80
N GLY A 51 -11.87 6.59 -0.89
CA GLY A 51 -12.25 7.87 -0.29
C GLY A 51 -11.18 8.95 -0.42
N ASP A 52 -11.30 10.01 0.38
CA ASP A 52 -10.34 11.14 0.37
C ASP A 52 -8.98 10.80 0.98
N SER A 53 -8.93 9.75 1.80
CA SER A 53 -7.69 9.24 2.37
C SER A 53 -7.81 7.78 2.77
N GLY A 54 -6.65 7.11 2.84
CA GLY A 54 -6.49 5.76 3.32
C GLY A 54 -5.33 5.64 4.29
N THR A 55 -5.38 4.58 5.09
CA THR A 55 -4.38 4.32 6.12
C THR A 55 -3.56 3.10 5.77
N VAL A 56 -2.24 3.25 5.88
CA VAL A 56 -1.25 2.20 5.68
C VAL A 56 -0.56 1.96 7.01
N SER A 57 -0.57 0.72 7.49
CA SER A 57 0.24 0.33 8.64
C SER A 57 0.99 -0.94 8.31
N PHE A 58 2.27 -0.97 8.68
CA PHE A 58 3.06 -2.17 8.56
C PHE A 58 3.93 -2.37 9.79
N SER A 59 4.33 -3.62 10.02
CA SER A 59 5.33 -3.98 11.02
C SER A 59 6.55 -4.58 10.34
N ASN A 60 7.73 -4.21 10.87
CA ASN A 60 9.04 -4.69 10.46
C ASN A 60 9.45 -4.21 9.06
N GLY A 61 10.75 -4.09 8.81
CA GLY A 61 11.29 -3.72 7.50
C GLY A 61 10.95 -2.31 7.03
N SER A 62 11.04 -2.12 5.71
CA SER A 62 10.83 -0.85 5.01
C SER A 62 9.88 -1.07 3.84
N LEU A 63 8.91 -0.17 3.69
CA LEU A 63 7.91 -0.19 2.63
C LEU A 63 8.14 0.97 1.66
N LEU A 64 8.32 0.64 0.38
CA LEU A 64 8.35 1.60 -0.72
C LEU A 64 6.91 1.80 -1.23
N ILE A 65 6.50 3.06 -1.34
CA ILE A 65 5.20 3.47 -1.84
C ILE A 65 5.42 4.26 -3.12
N VAL A 66 4.78 3.83 -4.21
CA VAL A 66 4.85 4.49 -5.50
C VAL A 66 3.45 4.96 -5.89
N GLU A 67 3.27 6.28 -6.01
CA GLU A 67 2.09 6.90 -6.58
C GLU A 67 2.30 7.11 -8.09
N SER A 68 1.39 6.62 -8.92
CA SER A 68 1.46 6.76 -10.37
C SER A 68 0.13 7.20 -11.00
N LYS A 69 0.25 7.80 -12.18
CA LYS A 69 -0.85 8.29 -13.00
C LYS A 69 -0.58 7.82 -14.42
N ASP A 70 -1.31 6.80 -14.84
CA ASP A 70 -1.33 6.28 -16.21
C ASP A 70 -2.79 5.98 -16.60
#